data_AF-A0AA38NLZ7-F1
#
_entry.id   AF-A0AA38NLZ7-F1
#
_cell.length_a   1.000
_cell.length_b   1.000
_cell.length_c   1.000
_cell.angle_alpha   90.00
_cell.angle_beta   90.00
_cell.angle_gamma   90.00
#
_symmetry.space_group_name_H-M   'P 1'
#
loop_
_entity.id
_entity.type
_entity.pdbx_description
1 polymer ?
#
loop_
_entity_poly.entity_id
_entity_poly.type
_entity_poly.pdbx_seq_one_letter_code
_entity_poly.pdbx_strand_id
1 'polypeptide(L)'
;GQPVNPPVPRLIYFQNEFRLHKKNLECTTGAFPSADTPVDPDEIVRLTESAATLEILFQFIYPRRFPSLKDLEFDSLILLAEAAEKYEVVGLIYACEVNLRRYLTTRPKRVLEFSAKHDHLDLVDELKPILVETPLSELTGILPDHVYKPWVSGRSLSHQSAQFLISNL
;
A
#
# COMPACT_ATOMS: atom_id res chain seq x y z
N GLY A 1 18.81 -31.18 49.70
CA GLY A 1 17.68 -30.64 48.94
C GLY A 1 18.15 -30.39 47.53
N GLN A 2 17.44 -30.90 46.52
CA GLN A 2 17.77 -30.60 45.12
C GLN A 2 17.44 -29.13 44.81
N PRO A 3 18.21 -28.47 43.93
CA PRO A 3 17.92 -27.10 43.53
C PRO A 3 16.59 -27.06 42.80
N VAL A 4 15.65 -26.27 43.33
CA VAL A 4 14.40 -25.94 42.66
C VAL A 4 14.77 -25.04 41.48
N ASN A 5 14.83 -25.63 40.29
CA ASN A 5 14.98 -24.86 39.07
C ASN A 5 13.71 -24.00 38.92
N PRO A 6 13.81 -22.67 38.73
CA PRO A 6 12.64 -21.84 38.55
C PRO A 6 11.87 -22.30 37.31
N PRO A 7 10.53 -22.13 37.29
CA PRO A 7 9.71 -22.58 36.18
C PRO A 7 10.15 -21.88 34.90
N VAL A 8 10.68 -22.65 33.95
CA VAL A 8 10.80 -22.21 32.55
C VAL A 8 9.53 -22.67 31.87
N PRO A 9 8.52 -21.79 31.71
CA PRO A 9 8.05 -21.55 30.35
C PRO A 9 7.31 -20.21 30.13
N ARG A 10 7.62 -19.54 29.01
CA ARG A 10 6.62 -19.25 27.97
C ARG A 10 7.30 -19.34 26.61
N LEU A 11 7.13 -20.49 25.97
CA LEU A 11 7.30 -20.57 24.52
C LEU A 11 6.13 -19.81 23.91
N ILE A 12 6.33 -18.52 23.61
CA ILE A 12 5.41 -17.76 22.77
C ILE A 12 5.80 -18.08 21.32
N TYR A 13 5.33 -19.22 20.82
CA TYR A 13 5.29 -19.43 19.38
C TYR A 13 4.04 -18.69 18.85
N PHE A 14 4.28 -17.59 18.12
CA PHE A 14 3.33 -16.75 17.36
C PHE A 14 2.47 -15.75 18.13
N GLN A 15 3.10 -14.88 18.93
CA GLN A 15 2.55 -13.56 19.22
C GLN A 15 3.63 -12.53 18.91
N ASN A 16 3.65 -12.05 17.65
CA ASN A 16 4.59 -11.01 17.24
C ASN A 16 4.12 -9.69 17.88
N GLU A 17 4.63 -9.41 19.07
CA GLU A 17 4.44 -8.14 19.75
C GLU A 17 5.44 -7.12 19.21
N PHE A 18 4.94 -6.00 18.70
CA PHE A 18 5.77 -4.87 18.28
C PHE A 18 5.75 -3.80 19.37
N ARG A 19 6.93 -3.40 19.82
CA ARG A 19 7.09 -2.30 20.78
C ARG A 19 7.49 -1.04 20.03
N LEU A 20 6.58 -0.09 19.94
CA LEU A 20 6.72 1.13 19.16
C LEU A 20 6.74 2.37 20.06
N HIS A 21 7.52 3.37 19.66
CA HIS A 21 7.54 4.65 20.38
C HIS A 21 6.40 5.53 19.87
N LYS A 22 5.48 5.94 20.76
CA LYS A 22 4.36 6.82 20.42
C LYS A 22 4.81 8.07 19.66
N LYS A 23 5.92 8.69 20.10
CA LYS A 23 6.49 9.87 19.44
C LYS A 23 6.86 9.64 17.97
N ASN A 24 7.37 8.45 17.65
CA ASN A 24 7.70 8.13 16.26
C ASN A 24 6.42 7.88 15.45
N LEU A 25 5.42 7.19 16.03
CA LEU A 25 4.11 7.01 15.40
C LEU A 25 3.51 8.38 15.06
N GLU A 26 3.39 9.26 16.05
CA GLU A 26 2.85 10.62 15.88
C GLU A 26 3.57 11.44 14.80
N CYS A 27 4.90 11.35 14.73
CA CYS A 27 5.69 12.15 13.79
C CYS A 27 5.70 11.59 12.35
N THR A 28 5.36 10.30 12.15
CA THR A 28 5.59 9.62 10.86
C THR A 28 4.33 9.01 10.26
N THR A 29 3.21 9.08 10.96
CA THR A 29 1.92 8.51 10.56
C THR A 29 0.80 9.52 10.83
N GLY A 30 -0.25 9.50 10.03
CA GLY A 30 -1.43 10.34 10.25
C GLY A 30 -2.60 9.64 10.97
N ALA A 31 -2.58 8.31 11.03
CA ALA A 31 -3.69 7.52 11.60
C ALA A 31 -3.56 7.21 13.11
N PHE A 32 -2.38 7.43 13.72
CA PHE A 32 -2.15 7.12 15.14
C PHE A 32 -2.38 8.34 16.04
N PRO A 33 -2.84 8.12 17.30
CA PRO A 33 -3.07 9.20 18.25
C PRO A 33 -1.77 9.90 18.65
N SER A 34 -1.88 11.16 19.08
CA SER A 34 -0.76 11.95 19.61
C SER A 34 -0.08 11.25 20.79
N ALA A 35 1.24 11.42 20.96
CA ALA A 35 1.98 10.74 22.01
C ALA A 35 1.54 11.10 23.42
N ASP A 36 0.93 12.29 23.60
CA ASP A 36 0.38 12.77 24.87
C ASP A 36 -0.97 12.12 25.20
N THR A 37 -1.57 11.38 24.26
CA THR A 37 -2.81 10.63 24.51
C THR A 37 -2.55 9.60 25.63
N PRO A 38 -3.32 9.64 26.73
CA PRO A 38 -3.25 8.62 27.76
C PRO A 38 -3.62 7.26 27.16
N VAL A 39 -2.76 6.26 27.38
CA VAL A 39 -2.98 4.88 26.93
C VAL A 39 -2.66 4.02 28.14
N ASP A 40 -3.46 2.99 28.38
CA ASP A 40 -3.17 2.03 29.45
C ASP A 40 -1.82 1.35 29.11
N PRO A 41 -0.83 1.31 30.03
CA PRO A 41 0.44 0.65 29.79
C PRO A 41 0.31 -0.83 29.38
N ASP A 42 -0.80 -1.47 29.76
CA ASP A 42 -1.12 -2.86 29.41
C ASP A 42 -2.06 -2.97 28.19
N GLU A 43 -2.37 -1.84 27.52
CA GLU A 43 -3.19 -1.84 26.32
C GLU A 43 -2.47 -2.51 25.14
N ILE A 44 -3.09 -3.57 24.61
CA ILE A 44 -2.62 -4.25 23.40
C ILE A 44 -3.52 -3.88 22.24
N VAL A 45 -3.00 -3.07 21.33
CA VAL A 45 -3.69 -2.75 20.06
C VAL A 45 -3.51 -3.91 19.09
N ARG A 46 -4.63 -4.49 18.64
CA ARG A 46 -4.64 -5.55 17.64
C ARG A 46 -4.73 -4.94 16.24
N LEU A 47 -3.74 -5.22 15.42
CA LEU A 47 -3.72 -4.83 14.00
C LEU A 47 -4.16 -6.01 13.13
N THR A 48 -4.79 -5.72 12.00
CA THR A 48 -5.38 -6.73 11.10
C THR A 48 -4.38 -7.29 10.10
N GLU A 49 -3.26 -6.60 9.88
CA GLU A 49 -2.25 -6.97 8.91
C GLU A 49 -1.35 -8.08 9.43
N SER A 50 -0.73 -8.81 8.50
CA SER A 50 0.23 -9.85 8.87
C SER A 50 1.44 -9.25 9.58
N ALA A 51 2.07 -10.03 10.45
CA ALA A 51 3.29 -9.57 11.13
C ALA A 51 4.43 -9.25 10.15
N ALA A 52 4.52 -9.93 9.01
CA ALA A 52 5.51 -9.62 7.97
C ALA A 52 5.27 -8.24 7.35
N THR A 53 4.00 -7.89 7.09
CA THR A 53 3.60 -6.57 6.59
C THR A 53 3.93 -5.48 7.62
N LEU A 54 3.53 -5.72 8.88
CA LEU A 54 3.75 -4.78 9.99
C LEU A 54 5.24 -4.59 10.28
N GLU A 55 6.04 -5.65 10.19
CA GLU A 55 7.48 -5.57 10.40
C GLU A 55 8.13 -4.60 9.42
N ILE A 56 7.78 -4.67 8.13
CA ILE A 56 8.28 -3.73 7.11
C ILE A 56 7.75 -2.32 7.37
N LEU A 57 6.45 -2.19 7.65
CA LEU A 57 5.81 -0.90 7.88
C LEU A 57 6.47 -0.15 9.04
N PHE A 58 6.69 -0.83 10.17
CA PHE A 58 7.32 -0.22 11.33
C PHE A 58 8.79 0.13 11.10
N GLN A 59 9.46 -0.41 10.08
CA GLN A 59 10.81 0.05 9.72
C GLN A 59 10.82 1.49 9.18
N PHE A 60 9.73 1.92 8.54
CA PHE A 60 9.58 3.28 7.99
C PHE A 60 9.21 4.32 9.05
N ILE A 61 8.79 3.89 10.24
CA ILE A 61 8.43 4.76 11.37
C ILE A 61 9.65 5.29 12.10
N TYR A 62 10.79 4.59 12.01
CA TYR A 62 12.00 4.98 12.71
C TYR A 62 12.95 5.77 11.81
N PRO A 63 13.71 6.73 12.37
CA PRO A 63 14.68 7.54 11.63
C PRO A 63 15.92 6.69 11.28
N ARG A 64 15.75 5.82 10.30
CA ARG A 64 16.76 4.88 9.82
C ARG A 64 16.68 4.77 8.31
N ARG A 65 17.66 4.10 7.71
CA ARG A 65 17.61 3.77 6.29
C ARG A 65 16.42 2.86 6.03
N PHE A 66 15.55 3.26 5.10
CA PHE A 66 14.38 2.46 4.73
C PHE A 66 14.80 1.13 4.08
N PRO A 67 14.09 0.04 4.39
CA PRO A 67 14.36 -1.25 3.77
C PRO A 67 14.06 -1.20 2.27
N SER A 68 14.76 -2.04 1.50
CA SER A 68 14.46 -2.24 0.09
C SER A 68 13.15 -3.02 -0.05
N LEU A 69 12.28 -2.59 -0.96
CA LEU A 69 11.05 -3.32 -1.33
C LEU A 69 11.20 -4.11 -2.65
N LYS A 70 12.42 -4.14 -3.21
CA LYS A 70 12.69 -4.74 -4.53
C LYS A 70 12.40 -6.24 -4.57
N ASP A 71 12.57 -6.94 -3.46
CA ASP A 71 12.40 -8.40 -3.41
C ASP A 71 10.97 -8.80 -3.00
N LEU A 72 10.07 -7.83 -2.79
CA LEU A 72 8.66 -8.13 -2.53
C LEU A 72 7.93 -8.50 -3.81
N GLU A 73 7.30 -9.67 -3.75
CA GLU A 73 6.30 -10.13 -4.71
C GLU A 73 5.08 -9.21 -4.71
N PHE A 74 4.36 -9.20 -5.83
CA PHE A 74 3.23 -8.30 -6.08
C PHE A 74 2.19 -8.29 -4.96
N ASP A 75 1.71 -9.47 -4.53
CA ASP A 75 0.64 -9.56 -3.53
C ASP A 75 1.11 -9.03 -2.15
N SER A 76 2.37 -9.26 -1.78
CA SER A 76 2.94 -8.72 -0.54
C SER A 76 3.12 -7.21 -0.61
N LEU A 77 3.52 -6.70 -1.79
CA LEU A 77 3.65 -5.26 -2.03
C LEU A 77 2.29 -4.54 -1.96
N ILE A 78 1.23 -5.12 -2.53
CA ILE A 78 -0.13 -4.56 -2.43
C ILE A 78 -0.63 -4.56 -0.99
N LEU A 79 -0.44 -5.66 -0.24
CA LEU A 79 -0.82 -5.70 1.19
C LEU A 79 -0.06 -4.65 2.00
N LEU A 80 1.22 -4.43 1.69
CA LEU A 80 2.02 -3.38 2.33
C LEU A 80 1.56 -1.98 1.95
N ALA A 81 1.21 -1.75 0.68
CA ALA A 81 0.71 -0.47 0.21
C ALA A 81 -0.65 -0.13 0.86
N GLU A 82 -1.58 -1.08 0.92
CA GLU A 82 -2.87 -0.92 1.60
C GLU A 82 -2.70 -0.62 3.11
N ALA A 83 -1.72 -1.26 3.76
CA ALA A 83 -1.39 -0.95 5.15
C ALA A 83 -0.77 0.45 5.29
N ALA A 84 0.10 0.85 4.36
CA ALA A 84 0.71 2.17 4.35
C ALA A 84 -0.32 3.29 4.21
N GLU A 85 -1.31 3.11 3.32
CA GLU A 85 -2.45 4.01 3.16
C GLU A 85 -3.30 4.06 4.43
N LYS A 86 -3.71 2.89 4.94
CA LYS A 86 -4.55 2.79 6.15
C LYS A 86 -3.93 3.49 7.36
N TYR A 87 -2.62 3.41 7.51
CA TYR A 87 -1.90 4.03 8.61
C TYR A 87 -1.26 5.38 8.25
N GLU A 88 -1.47 5.87 7.03
CA GLU A 88 -0.97 7.15 6.51
C GLU A 88 0.56 7.31 6.69
N VAL A 89 1.33 6.26 6.35
CA VAL A 89 2.79 6.25 6.42
C VAL A 89 3.38 6.79 5.12
N VAL A 90 3.41 8.11 4.96
CA VAL A 90 3.73 8.81 3.69
C VAL A 90 5.00 8.31 3.00
N GLY A 91 6.10 8.11 3.77
CA GLY A 91 7.36 7.62 3.20
C GLY A 91 7.26 6.20 2.62
N LEU A 92 6.41 5.35 3.22
CA LEU A 92 6.16 4.00 2.74
C LEU A 92 5.18 3.98 1.56
N ILE A 93 4.16 4.85 1.58
CA ILE A 93 3.24 5.05 0.46
C ILE A 93 4.03 5.34 -0.82
N TYR A 94 4.91 6.35 -0.77
CA TYR A 94 5.78 6.70 -1.90
C TYR A 94 6.68 5.53 -2.34
N ALA A 95 7.28 4.82 -1.38
CA ALA A 95 8.13 3.67 -1.69
C ALA A 95 7.34 2.54 -2.38
N CYS A 96 6.11 2.27 -1.95
CA CYS A 96 5.24 1.28 -2.57
C CYS A 96 4.85 1.70 -3.99
N GLU A 97 4.47 2.96 -4.19
CA GLU A 97 4.11 3.50 -5.50
C GLU A 97 5.24 3.34 -6.53
N VAL A 98 6.48 3.67 -6.15
CA VAL A 98 7.66 3.46 -7.01
C VAL A 98 7.86 1.97 -7.35
N ASN A 99 7.64 1.08 -6.38
CA ASN A 99 7.84 -0.36 -6.59
C ASN A 99 6.69 -1.02 -7.38
N LEU A 100 5.47 -0.47 -7.33
CA LEU A 100 4.32 -0.95 -8.10
C LEU A 100 4.48 -0.73 -9.60
N ARG A 101 5.29 0.27 -10.01
CA ARG A 101 5.59 0.53 -11.44
C ARG A 101 6.20 -0.66 -12.18
N ARG A 102 6.84 -1.58 -11.46
CA ARG A 102 7.38 -2.84 -12.02
C ARG A 102 6.30 -3.78 -12.54
N TYR A 103 5.06 -3.58 -12.10
CA TYR A 103 3.92 -4.45 -12.38
C TYR A 103 2.88 -3.81 -13.31
N LEU A 104 3.18 -2.65 -13.91
CA LEU A 104 2.27 -1.97 -14.83
C LEU A 104 1.89 -2.84 -16.03
N THR A 105 2.80 -3.66 -16.55
CA THR A 105 2.52 -4.52 -17.71
C THR A 105 2.06 -5.92 -17.32
N THR A 106 2.49 -6.44 -16.17
CA THR A 106 2.21 -7.81 -15.73
C THR A 106 0.93 -7.94 -14.91
N ARG A 107 0.55 -6.89 -14.16
CA ARG A 107 -0.65 -6.84 -13.31
C ARG A 107 -1.43 -5.50 -13.42
N PRO A 108 -1.62 -4.91 -14.61
CA PRO A 108 -2.14 -3.54 -14.77
C PRO A 108 -3.47 -3.28 -14.07
N LYS A 109 -4.43 -4.21 -14.16
CA LYS A 109 -5.77 -4.02 -13.58
C LYS A 109 -5.76 -3.94 -12.05
N ARG A 110 -4.91 -4.74 -11.40
CA ARG A 110 -4.75 -4.72 -9.94
C ARG A 110 -4.00 -3.48 -9.47
N VAL A 111 -2.99 -3.02 -10.24
CA VAL A 111 -2.34 -1.74 -9.95
C VAL A 111 -3.33 -0.58 -10.14
N LEU A 112 -4.19 -0.63 -11.17
CA LEU A 112 -5.25 0.35 -11.40
C LEU A 112 -6.25 0.39 -10.23
N GLU A 113 -6.69 -0.78 -9.75
CA GLU A 113 -7.60 -0.91 -8.60
C GLU A 113 -7.04 -0.18 -7.37
N PHE A 114 -5.80 -0.49 -7.00
CA PHE A 114 -5.12 0.17 -5.89
C PHE A 114 -4.97 1.68 -6.14
N SER A 115 -4.44 2.06 -7.30
CA SER A 115 -4.11 3.45 -7.61
C SER A 115 -5.34 4.34 -7.68
N ALA A 116 -6.44 3.84 -8.25
CA ALA A 116 -7.68 4.58 -8.35
C ALA A 116 -8.40 4.68 -7.00
N LYS A 117 -8.30 3.66 -6.15
CA LYS A 117 -8.88 3.65 -4.80
C LYS A 117 -8.24 4.70 -3.88
N HIS A 118 -6.92 4.90 -3.99
CA HIS A 118 -6.13 5.79 -3.12
C HIS A 118 -5.65 7.07 -3.83
N ASP A 119 -6.25 7.40 -4.98
CA ASP A 119 -5.98 8.63 -5.73
C ASP A 119 -4.51 8.84 -6.17
N HIS A 120 -3.78 7.76 -6.46
CA HIS A 120 -2.45 7.81 -7.11
C HIS A 120 -2.58 8.11 -8.60
N LEU A 121 -2.93 9.37 -8.93
CA LEU A 121 -3.25 9.77 -10.30
C LEU A 121 -2.09 9.58 -11.28
N ASP A 122 -0.84 9.73 -10.83
CA ASP A 122 0.35 9.50 -11.68
C ASP A 122 0.41 8.04 -12.16
N LEU A 123 0.17 7.08 -11.27
CA LEU A 123 0.08 5.67 -11.64
C LEU A 123 -1.14 5.39 -12.56
N VAL A 124 -2.27 6.02 -12.29
CA VAL A 124 -3.46 5.91 -13.14
C VAL A 124 -3.15 6.40 -14.56
N ASP A 125 -2.44 7.51 -14.68
CA ASP A 125 -2.04 8.10 -15.96
C ASP A 125 -1.06 7.20 -16.72
N GLU A 126 -0.07 6.62 -16.03
CA GLU A 126 0.85 5.64 -16.61
C GLU A 126 0.12 4.38 -17.10
N LEU A 127 -1.00 3.99 -16.47
CA LEU A 127 -1.80 2.83 -16.84
C LEU A 127 -2.76 3.06 -18.02
N LYS A 128 -3.14 4.31 -18.30
CA LYS A 128 -4.06 4.66 -19.41
C LYS A 128 -3.67 4.02 -20.75
N PRO A 129 -2.44 4.21 -21.28
CA PRO A 129 -2.07 3.62 -22.56
C PRO A 129 -2.02 2.08 -22.52
N ILE A 130 -1.75 1.49 -21.35
CA ILE A 130 -1.65 0.03 -21.18
C ILE A 130 -3.05 -0.62 -21.19
N LEU A 131 -4.05 0.06 -20.62
CA LEU A 131 -5.41 -0.44 -20.46
C LEU A 131 -6.41 0.19 -21.45
N VAL A 132 -5.93 0.86 -22.49
CA VAL A 132 -6.78 1.57 -23.47
C VAL A 132 -7.78 0.64 -24.16
N GLU A 133 -7.34 -0.57 -24.52
CA GLU A 133 -8.18 -1.59 -25.18
C GLU A 133 -9.01 -2.42 -24.19
N THR A 134 -8.86 -2.22 -22.87
CA THR A 134 -9.66 -2.97 -21.89
C THR A 134 -11.11 -2.51 -21.95
N PRO A 135 -12.10 -3.42 -22.13
CA PRO A 135 -13.52 -3.04 -22.18
C PRO A 135 -13.93 -2.21 -20.95
N LEU A 136 -14.70 -1.13 -21.17
CA LEU A 136 -15.14 -0.26 -20.07
C LEU A 136 -15.96 -1.03 -19.02
N SER A 137 -16.72 -2.03 -19.43
CA SER A 137 -17.48 -2.92 -18.53
C SER A 137 -16.61 -3.66 -17.52
N GLU A 138 -15.34 -3.91 -17.84
CA GLU A 138 -14.39 -4.50 -16.90
C GLU A 138 -13.79 -3.46 -15.95
N LEU A 139 -13.74 -2.20 -16.36
CA LEU A 139 -13.18 -1.11 -15.57
C LEU A 139 -14.20 -0.46 -14.63
N THR A 140 -15.50 -0.57 -14.91
CA THR A 140 -16.56 -0.03 -14.03
C THR A 140 -16.58 -0.67 -12.64
N GLY A 141 -16.07 -1.90 -12.51
CA GLY A 141 -15.93 -2.55 -11.19
C GLY A 141 -14.63 -2.20 -10.45
N ILE A 142 -13.73 -1.45 -11.08
CA ILE A 142 -12.38 -1.15 -10.59
C ILE A 142 -12.22 0.34 -10.32
N LEU A 143 -12.73 1.19 -11.21
CA LEU A 143 -12.57 2.64 -11.14
C LEU A 143 -13.70 3.26 -10.30
N PRO A 144 -13.37 4.04 -9.26
CA PRO A 144 -14.33 4.90 -8.60
C PRO A 144 -14.96 5.91 -9.57
N ASP A 145 -16.17 6.37 -9.26
CA ASP A 145 -16.95 7.28 -10.12
C ASP A 145 -16.18 8.56 -10.52
N HIS A 146 -15.37 9.10 -9.61
CA HIS A 146 -14.59 10.33 -9.84
C HIS A 146 -13.40 10.12 -10.77
N VAL A 147 -12.86 8.90 -10.86
CA VAL A 147 -11.77 8.54 -11.78
C VAL A 147 -12.33 8.06 -13.13
N TYR A 148 -13.48 7.40 -13.11
CA TYR A 148 -14.12 6.82 -14.30
C TYR A 148 -14.45 7.87 -15.37
N LYS A 149 -15.06 9.00 -15.01
CA LYS A 149 -15.45 10.04 -15.98
C LYS A 149 -14.25 10.64 -16.73
N PRO A 150 -13.15 11.06 -16.07
CA PRO A 150 -11.91 11.46 -16.74
C PRO A 150 -11.34 10.38 -17.66
N TRP A 151 -11.38 9.10 -17.23
CA TRP A 151 -10.84 7.98 -18.00
C TRP A 151 -11.56 7.78 -19.35
N VAL A 152 -12.88 7.75 -19.35
CA VAL A 152 -13.70 7.60 -20.57
C VAL A 152 -13.49 8.76 -21.54
N SER A 153 -13.39 9.98 -21.00
CA SER A 153 -13.16 11.19 -21.78
C SER A 153 -11.81 11.14 -22.50
N GLY A 154 -10.74 10.72 -21.81
CA GLY A 154 -9.40 10.57 -22.41
C GLY A 154 -9.30 9.44 -23.45
N ARG A 155 -10.03 8.34 -23.26
CA ARG A 155 -10.08 7.24 -24.24
C ARG A 155 -10.70 7.66 -25.57
N SER A 156 -11.77 8.45 -25.51
CA SER A 156 -12.48 8.90 -26.71
C SER A 156 -11.59 9.80 -27.59
N LEU A 157 -10.76 10.64 -26.96
CA LEU A 157 -9.80 11.50 -27.64
C LEU A 157 -8.66 10.69 -28.28
N SER A 158 -8.06 9.75 -27.55
CA SER A 158 -6.97 8.90 -28.07
C SER A 158 -7.41 8.02 -29.24
N HIS A 159 -8.62 7.45 -29.19
CA HIS A 159 -9.16 6.65 -30.29
C HIS A 159 -9.42 7.51 -31.54
N GLN A 160 -9.98 8.72 -31.39
CA GLN A 160 -10.17 9.66 -32.50
C GLN A 160 -8.85 10.11 -33.13
N SER A 161 -7.83 10.40 -32.30
CA SER A 161 -6.50 10.76 -32.80
C SER A 161 -5.84 9.63 -33.59
N ALA A 162 -5.96 8.38 -33.12
CA ALA A 162 -5.44 7.21 -33.82
C ALA A 162 -6.14 6.97 -35.17
N GLN A 163 -7.47 7.06 -35.21
CA GLN A 163 -8.23 6.94 -36.46
C GLN A 163 -7.92 8.06 -37.46
N PHE A 164 -7.73 9.30 -36.98
CA PHE A 164 -7.36 10.43 -37.82
C PHE A 164 -5.98 10.23 -38.47
N LEU A 165 -4.98 9.73 -37.73
CA LEU A 165 -3.66 9.46 -38.30
C LEU A 165 -3.69 8.33 -39.35
N ILE A 166 -4.46 7.26 -39.12
CA ILE A 166 -4.60 6.15 -40.07
C ILE A 166 -5.30 6.59 -41.36
N SER A 167 -6.26 7.51 -41.28
CA SER A 167 -7.03 7.99 -42.44
C SER A 167 -6.27 8.99 -43.31
N ASN A 168 -5.12 9.49 -42.84
CA ASN A 168 -4.28 10.48 -43.54
C ASN A 168 -2.92 9.90 -43.98
N LEU A 169 -2.75 8.58 -43.92
CA LEU A 169 -1.63 7.81 -44.50
C LEU A 169 -2.09 7.10 -45.77
#